data_AF-A0A127B5K9-F1
#
_entry.id   AF-A0A127B5K9-F1
#
_cell.length_a   1.000
_cell.length_b   1.000
_cell.length_c   1.000
_cell.angle_alpha   90.00
_cell.angle_beta   90.00
_cell.angle_gamma   90.00
#
_symmetry.space_group_name_H-M   'P 1'
#
loop_
_entity.id
_entity.type
_entity.pdbx_description
1 polymer ?
#
loop_
_entity_poly.entity_id
_entity_poly.type
_entity_poly.pdbx_seq_one_letter_code
_entity_poly.pdbx_strand_id
1 'polypeptide(L)'
;MNSNHHLGQDWGPEGHPSLEVLRGYQSERLSPEQNHQVERHLVSCELCSDLVEGMDMAQAAKVYKAVKETRGRVQHYLAKKKRKPRFFVWSAWQTAAILLILFFCLVLMVYHFYFAPSAPGKQNPPPKPSTTAMHLGSPASEVLPEAQA
;
A
#
# COMPACT_ATOMS: atom_id res chain seq x y z
N MET A 1 52.95 -4.31 17.27
CA MET A 1 51.91 -4.48 16.24
C MET A 1 51.31 -3.11 15.98
N ASN A 2 51.42 -2.66 14.73
CA ASN A 2 51.15 -1.31 14.24
C ASN A 2 49.63 -1.08 14.07
N SER A 3 49.06 -0.05 14.71
CA SER A 3 47.63 0.29 14.66
C SER A 3 47.38 1.76 14.30
N ASN A 4 48.29 2.42 13.58
CA ASN A 4 48.23 3.87 13.31
C ASN A 4 47.35 4.25 12.09
N HIS A 5 46.48 3.37 11.59
CA HIS A 5 45.74 3.60 10.34
C HIS A 5 44.30 4.12 10.50
N HIS A 6 43.77 4.27 11.72
CA HIS A 6 42.39 4.74 11.95
C HIS A 6 42.29 6.24 12.30
N LEU A 7 43.35 6.85 12.84
CA LEU A 7 43.33 8.23 13.35
C LEU A 7 43.03 9.31 12.28
N GLY A 8 43.14 8.98 10.99
CA GLY A 8 42.85 9.91 9.89
C GLY A 8 41.38 9.99 9.46
N GLN A 9 40.52 9.07 9.91
CA GLN A 9 39.07 9.10 9.62
C GLN A 9 38.22 9.58 10.81
N ASP A 10 38.85 9.72 11.97
CA ASP A 10 38.21 10.10 13.23
C ASP A 10 37.93 11.62 13.30
N TRP A 11 38.59 12.41 12.44
CA TRP A 11 38.53 13.86 12.39
C TRP A 11 38.10 14.33 11.00
N GLY A 12 37.11 15.21 10.95
CA GLY A 12 36.61 15.79 9.70
C GLY A 12 37.58 16.81 9.09
N PRO A 13 37.36 17.18 7.81
CA PRO A 13 38.21 18.16 7.11
C PRO A 13 38.22 19.54 7.77
N GLU A 14 37.17 19.86 8.53
CA GLU A 14 37.02 21.12 9.28
C GLU A 14 37.69 21.08 10.67
N GLY A 15 38.46 20.02 10.98
CA GLY A 15 39.15 19.88 12.27
C GLY A 15 38.25 19.52 13.46
N HIS A 16 36.99 19.13 13.21
CA HIS A 16 36.07 18.65 14.24
C HIS A 16 36.07 17.11 14.33
N PRO A 17 35.91 16.52 15.53
CA PRO A 17 35.81 15.08 15.68
C PRO A 17 34.51 14.56 15.06
N SER A 18 34.53 13.35 14.54
CA SER A 18 33.34 12.71 13.99
C SER A 18 32.31 12.41 15.09
N LEU A 19 31.04 12.29 14.70
CA LEU A 19 29.96 11.96 15.64
C LEU A 19 30.15 10.59 16.31
N GLU A 20 30.79 9.65 15.60
CA GLU A 20 31.10 8.32 16.14
C GLU A 20 32.14 8.39 17.25
N VAL A 21 33.15 9.25 17.10
CA VAL A 21 34.18 9.51 18.12
C VAL A 21 33.55 10.17 19.35
N LEU A 22 32.71 11.20 19.16
CA LEU A 22 32.00 11.85 20.28
C LEU A 22 31.06 10.88 21.04
N ARG A 23 30.42 9.93 20.33
CA ARG A 23 29.64 8.87 20.96
C ARG A 23 30.53 7.86 21.69
N GLY A 24 31.71 7.55 21.14
CA GLY A 24 32.74 6.75 21.80
C GLY A 24 33.22 7.40 23.10
N TYR A 25 33.43 8.71 23.09
CA TYR A 25 33.79 9.54 24.25
C TYR A 25 32.75 9.42 25.36
N GLN A 26 31.48 9.68 25.05
CA GLN A 26 30.39 9.59 26.02
C GLN A 26 30.16 8.18 26.59
N SER A 27 30.57 7.15 25.84
CA SER A 27 30.43 5.75 26.27
C SER A 27 31.69 5.14 26.88
N GLU A 28 32.73 5.97 27.10
CA GLU A 28 34.03 5.56 27.66
C GLU A 28 34.70 4.42 26.86
N ARG A 29 34.46 4.36 25.55
CA ARG A 29 34.99 3.30 24.65
C ARG A 29 36.22 3.73 23.85
N LEU A 30 36.66 4.98 24.00
CA LEU A 30 37.85 5.49 23.33
C LEU A 30 39.14 5.04 24.04
N SER A 31 40.23 4.98 23.29
CA SER A 31 41.56 4.85 23.90
C SER A 31 41.91 6.10 24.71
N PRO A 32 42.77 6.01 25.74
CA PRO A 32 43.17 7.16 26.56
C PRO A 32 43.76 8.32 25.75
N GLU A 33 44.51 8.01 24.68
CA GLU A 33 45.09 9.01 23.79
C GLU A 33 44.02 9.79 23.02
N GLN A 34 43.06 9.08 22.42
CA GLN A 34 41.95 9.71 21.70
C GLN A 34 41.04 10.51 22.64
N ASN A 35 40.82 10.00 23.86
CA ASN A 35 40.03 10.69 24.87
C ASN A 35 40.63 12.06 25.20
N HIS A 36 41.95 12.11 25.43
CA HIS A 36 42.65 13.35 25.72
C HIS A 36 42.62 14.33 24.53
N GLN A 37 42.70 13.83 23.29
CA GLN A 37 42.56 14.68 22.11
C GLN A 37 41.17 15.32 22.01
N VAL A 38 40.12 14.56 22.28
CA VAL A 38 38.73 15.05 22.29
C VAL A 38 38.53 16.07 23.42
N GLU A 39 39.03 15.80 24.63
CA GLU A 39 38.96 16.74 25.76
C GLU A 39 39.58 18.09 25.43
N ARG A 40 40.79 18.09 24.85
CA ARG A 40 41.44 19.33 24.39
C ARG A 40 40.61 20.07 23.36
N HIS A 41 39.98 19.36 22.43
CA HIS A 41 39.12 19.96 21.42
C HIS A 41 37.86 20.57 22.03
N LEU A 42 37.19 19.85 22.94
CA LEU A 42 35.97 20.32 23.62
C LEU A 42 36.20 21.62 24.40
N VAL A 43 37.37 21.76 25.03
CA VAL A 43 37.76 23.00 25.72
C VAL A 43 37.91 24.19 24.76
N SER A 44 38.31 23.92 23.51
CA SER A 44 38.54 24.96 22.50
C SER A 44 37.34 25.27 21.61
N CYS A 45 36.35 24.36 21.54
CA CYS A 45 35.26 24.41 20.59
C CYS A 45 33.90 24.36 21.29
N GLU A 46 33.27 25.54 21.43
CA GLU A 46 31.95 25.68 22.07
C GLU A 46 30.89 24.81 21.39
N LEU A 47 30.87 24.74 20.05
CA LEU A 47 29.91 23.92 19.31
C LEU A 47 29.99 22.43 19.68
N CYS A 48 31.20 21.89 19.82
CA CYS A 48 31.38 20.48 20.18
C CYS A 48 31.04 20.24 21.65
N SER A 49 31.32 21.20 22.53
CA SER A 49 30.90 21.18 23.94
C SER A 49 29.37 21.12 24.07
N ASP A 50 28.66 22.05 23.42
CA ASP A 50 27.19 22.10 23.41
C ASP A 50 26.58 20.83 22.81
N LEU A 51 27.21 20.28 21.76
CA LEU A 51 26.75 19.03 21.14
C LEU A 51 26.84 17.84 22.11
N VAL A 52 27.97 17.71 22.84
CA VAL A 52 28.16 16.63 23.81
C VAL A 52 27.17 16.77 24.98
N GLU A 53 26.95 17.99 25.47
CA GLU A 53 25.95 18.26 26.51
C GLU A 53 24.53 17.91 26.03
N GLY A 54 24.17 18.30 24.81
CA GLY A 54 22.89 17.94 24.19
C GLY A 54 22.73 16.43 23.97
N MET A 55 23.82 15.73 23.61
CA MET A 55 23.82 14.27 23.52
C MET A 55 23.59 13.63 24.89
N ASP A 56 24.19 14.15 25.96
CA ASP A 56 24.00 13.64 27.33
C ASP A 56 22.56 13.77 27.79
N MET A 57 21.97 14.94 27.56
CA MET A 57 20.55 15.21 27.78
C MET A 57 19.62 14.23 27.03
N ALA A 58 20.02 13.82 25.81
CA ALA A 58 19.25 12.90 24.98
C ALA A 58 19.42 11.42 25.38
N GLN A 59 20.59 11.02 25.88
CA GLN A 59 21.01 9.62 25.96
C GLN A 59 20.54 8.88 27.22
N ALA A 60 20.37 9.55 28.36
CA ALA A 60 20.40 8.82 29.64
C ALA A 60 19.18 7.95 30.02
N ALA A 61 17.93 8.22 29.60
CA ALA A 61 16.80 7.39 30.09
C ALA A 61 15.48 7.48 29.32
N LYS A 62 15.22 8.60 28.66
CA LYS A 62 13.87 8.92 28.16
C LYS A 62 13.56 8.29 26.81
N VAL A 63 14.51 8.24 25.88
CA VAL A 63 14.25 7.70 24.53
C VAL A 63 14.05 6.19 24.57
N TYR A 64 14.90 5.43 25.26
CA TYR A 64 14.78 3.98 25.30
C TYR A 64 13.55 3.50 26.08
N LYS A 65 13.22 4.14 27.22
CA LYS A 65 11.98 3.84 27.94
C LYS A 65 10.74 4.31 27.17
N ALA A 66 10.75 5.49 26.55
CA ALA A 66 9.61 5.96 25.75
C ALA A 66 9.36 5.06 24.54
N VAL A 67 10.40 4.58 23.86
CA VAL A 67 10.30 3.63 22.75
C VAL A 67 9.82 2.25 23.23
N LYS A 68 10.32 1.75 24.36
CA LYS A 68 9.88 0.47 24.93
C LYS A 68 8.41 0.52 25.39
N GLU A 69 8.00 1.62 26.01
CA GLU A 69 6.62 1.83 26.47
C GLU A 69 5.65 2.00 25.30
N THR A 70 6.01 2.77 24.27
CA THR A 70 5.19 2.91 23.05
C THR A 70 5.07 1.58 22.30
N ARG A 71 6.15 0.80 22.19
CA ARG A 71 6.11 -0.52 21.55
C ARG A 71 5.18 -1.49 22.29
N GLY A 72 5.23 -1.51 23.63
CA GLY A 72 4.33 -2.33 24.44
C GLY A 72 2.85 -1.94 24.28
N ARG A 73 2.58 -0.63 24.24
CA ARG A 73 1.22 -0.10 24.08
C ARG A 73 0.63 -0.42 22.70
N VAL A 74 1.42 -0.23 21.63
CA VAL A 74 1.02 -0.56 20.25
C VAL A 74 0.80 -2.05 20.09
N GLN A 75 1.69 -2.89 20.62
CA GLN A 75 1.51 -4.35 20.60
C GLN A 75 0.28 -4.79 21.39
N HIS A 76 -0.02 -4.18 22.53
CA HIS A 76 -1.23 -4.47 23.30
C HIS A 76 -2.51 -4.12 22.52
N TYR A 77 -2.56 -2.97 21.84
CA TYR A 77 -3.70 -2.63 20.96
C TYR A 77 -3.82 -3.57 19.76
N LEU A 78 -2.71 -3.96 19.13
CA LEU A 78 -2.70 -4.93 18.03
C LEU A 78 -3.12 -6.33 18.49
N ALA A 79 -2.66 -6.79 19.65
CA ALA A 79 -3.04 -8.08 20.22
C ALA A 79 -4.52 -8.12 20.63
N LYS A 80 -5.05 -7.03 21.22
CA LYS A 80 -6.47 -6.90 21.55
C LYS A 80 -7.35 -6.89 20.29
N LYS A 81 -6.86 -6.35 19.17
CA LYS A 81 -7.53 -6.39 17.86
C LYS A 81 -7.46 -7.76 17.17
N LYS A 82 -6.38 -8.53 17.40
CA LYS A 82 -6.21 -9.89 16.86
C LYS A 82 -6.96 -10.98 17.64
N ARG A 83 -7.31 -10.75 18.91
CA ARG A 83 -8.04 -11.73 19.75
C ARG A 83 -9.56 -11.77 19.57
N LYS A 84 -10.13 -10.94 18.70
CA LYS A 84 -11.48 -11.19 18.20
C LYS A 84 -11.33 -11.91 16.87
N PRO A 85 -11.39 -13.25 16.82
CA PRO A 85 -11.65 -13.88 15.55
C PRO A 85 -12.96 -13.28 15.06
N ARG A 86 -12.89 -12.58 13.93
CA ARG A 86 -14.07 -12.12 13.20
C ARG A 86 -14.76 -13.33 12.55
N PHE A 87 -15.11 -14.32 13.36
CA PHE A 87 -16.35 -15.04 13.18
C PHE A 87 -17.47 -14.13 13.74
N PHE A 88 -17.47 -12.81 13.50
CA PHE A 88 -18.33 -12.20 12.48
C PHE A 88 -19.38 -13.19 11.96
N VAL A 89 -20.30 -13.56 12.87
CA VAL A 89 -21.74 -13.62 12.68
C VAL A 89 -22.15 -13.00 11.34
N TRP A 90 -21.91 -13.74 10.26
CA TRP A 90 -22.67 -13.54 9.05
C TRP A 90 -24.07 -13.92 9.47
N SER A 91 -24.93 -12.91 9.54
CA SER A 91 -26.22 -12.98 10.21
C SER A 91 -26.89 -14.28 9.77
N ALA A 92 -27.29 -15.17 10.69
CA ALA A 92 -27.85 -16.47 10.33
C ALA A 92 -29.00 -16.36 9.29
N TRP A 93 -29.63 -15.19 9.24
CA TRP A 93 -30.60 -14.76 8.24
C TRP A 93 -30.06 -14.66 6.81
N GLN A 94 -28.83 -14.19 6.61
CA GLN A 94 -28.16 -14.16 5.29
C GLN A 94 -27.89 -15.58 4.79
N THR A 95 -27.41 -16.48 5.66
CA THR A 95 -27.24 -17.89 5.31
C THR A 95 -28.58 -18.56 5.00
N ALA A 96 -29.61 -18.29 5.81
CA ALA A 96 -30.97 -18.78 5.56
C ALA A 96 -31.54 -18.28 4.22
N ALA A 97 -31.35 -17.00 3.88
CA ALA A 97 -31.81 -16.44 2.61
C ALA A 97 -31.10 -17.07 1.41
N ILE A 98 -29.78 -17.25 1.47
CA ILE A 98 -29.02 -17.92 0.41
C ILE A 98 -29.49 -19.36 0.21
N LEU A 99 -29.68 -20.11 1.31
CA LEU A 99 -30.17 -21.49 1.25
C LEU A 99 -31.60 -21.57 0.69
N LEU A 100 -32.47 -20.62 1.04
CA LEU A 100 -33.84 -20.56 0.54
C LEU A 100 -33.86 -20.30 -0.98
N ILE A 101 -33.09 -19.32 -1.46
CA ILE A 101 -32.99 -19.03 -2.90
C ILE A 101 -32.45 -20.25 -3.65
N LEU A 102 -31.40 -20.89 -3.15
CA LEU A 102 -30.81 -22.09 -3.74
C LEU A 102 -31.84 -23.24 -3.81
N PHE A 103 -32.61 -23.44 -2.75
CA PHE A 103 -33.66 -24.45 -2.69
C PHE A 103 -34.77 -24.18 -3.72
N PHE A 104 -35.24 -22.94 -3.84
CA PHE A 104 -36.24 -22.56 -4.85
C PHE A 104 -35.74 -22.77 -6.29
N CYS A 105 -34.48 -22.41 -6.58
CA CYS A 105 -33.88 -22.69 -7.89
C CYS A 105 -33.84 -24.19 -8.20
N LEU A 106 -33.45 -25.02 -7.24
CA LEU A 106 -33.42 -26.47 -7.40
C LEU A 106 -34.82 -27.03 -7.68
N VAL A 107 -35.82 -26.62 -6.89
CA VAL A 107 -37.21 -27.05 -7.06
C VAL A 107 -37.75 -26.66 -8.43
N LEU A 108 -37.49 -25.43 -8.89
CA LEU A 108 -37.91 -24.97 -10.22
C LEU A 108 -37.20 -25.72 -11.35
N MET A 109 -35.91 -26.02 -11.20
CA MET A 109 -35.15 -26.78 -12.18
C MET A 109 -35.69 -28.21 -12.31
N VAL A 110 -35.95 -28.87 -11.18
CA VAL A 110 -36.58 -30.19 -11.12
C VAL A 110 -37.98 -30.12 -11.71
N TYR A 111 -38.82 -29.18 -11.28
CA TYR A 111 -40.16 -29.01 -11.84
C TYR A 111 -40.12 -28.82 -13.35
N HIS A 112 -39.30 -27.92 -13.89
CA HIS A 112 -39.20 -27.75 -15.34
C HIS A 112 -38.63 -29.00 -16.03
N PHE A 113 -37.72 -29.74 -15.42
CA PHE A 113 -37.17 -30.96 -16.01
C PHE A 113 -38.19 -32.11 -16.06
N TYR A 114 -38.99 -32.29 -15.00
CA TYR A 114 -40.00 -33.36 -14.91
C TYR A 114 -41.34 -32.98 -15.53
N PHE A 115 -41.70 -31.69 -15.51
CA PHE A 115 -42.98 -31.16 -15.96
C PHE A 115 -42.92 -30.32 -17.23
N ALA A 116 -41.76 -30.05 -17.85
CA ALA A 116 -41.75 -29.55 -19.23
C ALA A 116 -42.08 -30.72 -20.15
N PRO A 117 -43.27 -30.74 -20.77
CA PRO A 117 -43.46 -31.59 -21.93
C PRO A 117 -42.51 -31.01 -22.98
N SER A 118 -41.62 -31.83 -23.55
CA SER A 118 -40.90 -31.48 -24.76
C SER A 118 -41.95 -31.05 -25.79
N ALA A 119 -42.12 -29.74 -26.00
CA ALA A 119 -42.94 -29.23 -27.08
C ALA A 119 -42.07 -29.29 -28.34
N PRO A 120 -42.32 -30.22 -29.29
CA PRO A 120 -41.60 -30.21 -30.55
C PRO A 120 -42.19 -29.11 -31.43
N GLY A 121 -41.31 -28.31 -32.04
CA GLY A 121 -41.63 -27.62 -33.28
C GLY A 121 -42.17 -26.18 -33.14
N LYS A 122 -41.28 -25.22 -33.36
CA LYS A 122 -41.59 -24.10 -34.26
C LYS A 122 -40.62 -24.19 -35.43
N GLN A 123 -41.04 -24.94 -36.45
CA GLN A 123 -40.46 -24.89 -37.77
C GLN A 123 -40.67 -23.47 -38.29
N ASN A 124 -39.61 -22.75 -38.63
CA ASN A 124 -39.72 -21.44 -39.26
C ASN A 124 -40.52 -21.59 -40.57
N PRO A 125 -41.56 -20.76 -40.83
CA PRO A 125 -42.21 -20.78 -42.13
C PRO A 125 -41.21 -20.39 -43.23
N PRO A 126 -41.28 -21.01 -44.42
CA PRO A 126 -40.33 -20.77 -45.50
C PRO A 126 -40.33 -19.29 -45.93
N PRO A 127 -39.19 -18.73 -46.37
CA PRO A 127 -39.13 -17.36 -46.86
C PRO A 127 -40.03 -17.21 -48.09
N LYS A 128 -40.99 -16.28 -48.01
CA LYS A 128 -41.85 -15.88 -49.13
C LYS A 128 -40.97 -15.32 -50.27
N PRO A 129 -41.22 -15.67 -51.54
CA PRO A 129 -40.48 -15.11 -52.67
C PRO A 129 -40.76 -13.61 -52.79
N SER A 130 -39.67 -12.84 -52.87
CA SER A 130 -39.68 -11.40 -53.12
C SER A 130 -40.48 -11.07 -54.38
N THR A 131 -41.61 -10.40 -54.18
CA THR A 131 -42.29 -9.65 -55.24
C THR A 131 -41.35 -8.54 -55.68
N THR A 132 -40.80 -8.71 -56.87
CA THR A 132 -40.13 -7.70 -57.68
C THR A 132 -40.89 -6.39 -57.64
N ALA A 133 -40.38 -5.44 -56.85
CA ALA A 133 -40.71 -4.04 -56.97
C ALA A 133 -40.14 -3.52 -58.29
N MET A 134 -40.90 -3.70 -59.39
CA MET A 134 -40.83 -2.78 -60.53
C MET A 134 -41.83 -1.66 -60.26
N HIS A 135 -41.45 -0.70 -59.42
CA HIS A 135 -42.00 0.64 -59.47
C HIS A 135 -40.83 1.58 -59.74
N LEU A 136 -40.72 1.95 -61.01
CA LEU A 136 -39.85 3.00 -61.53
C LEU A 136 -39.99 4.24 -60.63
N GLY A 137 -38.90 4.58 -59.94
CA GLY A 137 -38.68 5.88 -59.35
C GLY A 137 -38.27 6.86 -60.44
N SER A 138 -38.97 7.99 -60.46
CA SER A 138 -38.62 9.21 -61.19
C SER A 138 -37.27 9.75 -60.68
N PRO A 139 -36.32 10.12 -61.56
CA PRO A 139 -35.09 10.78 -61.14
C PRO A 139 -35.31 12.29 -60.99
N ALA A 140 -35.09 12.78 -59.77
CA ALA A 140 -34.92 14.19 -59.49
C ALA A 140 -33.57 14.69 -60.03
N SER A 141 -33.67 15.69 -60.89
CA SER A 141 -32.83 16.90 -60.90
C SER A 141 -31.31 16.72 -61.03
N GLU A 142 -30.88 16.75 -62.29
CA GLU A 142 -29.49 16.95 -62.71
C GLU A 142 -29.21 18.47 -62.86
N VAL A 143 -28.26 18.92 -62.04
CA VAL A 143 -27.27 20.00 -62.15
C VAL A 143 -27.38 21.05 -63.31
N LEU A 144 -27.35 22.32 -62.88
CA LEU A 144 -26.86 23.60 -63.49
C LEU A 144 -25.92 23.47 -64.72
N PRO A 145 -25.83 24.45 -65.66
CA PRO A 145 -25.04 25.68 -65.43
C PRO A 145 -25.51 26.97 -66.14
N GLU A 146 -24.91 28.10 -65.73
CA GLU A 146 -24.57 29.33 -66.50
C GLU A 146 -25.71 30.17 -67.15
N ALA A 147 -25.65 31.49 -67.34
CA ALA A 147 -24.65 32.54 -67.16
C ALA A 147 -25.34 33.91 -67.43
N GLN A 148 -24.78 34.99 -66.88
CA GLN A 148 -24.61 36.33 -67.47
C GLN A 148 -25.85 37.14 -67.94
N ALA A 149 -26.11 38.27 -67.27
CA ALA A 149 -26.03 39.66 -67.78
C ALA A 149 -26.74 40.64 -66.82
#